data_AF-A0A7S0ZY52-F1
#
_entry.id   AF-A0A7S0ZY52-F1
#
_cell.length_a   1.000
_cell.length_b   1.000
_cell.length_c   1.000
_cell.angle_alpha   90.00
_cell.angle_beta   90.00
_cell.angle_gamma   90.00
#
_symmetry.space_group_name_H-M   'P 1'
#
loop_
_entity.id
_entity.type
_entity.pdbx_description
1 polymer ?
#
loop_
_entity_poly.entity_id
_entity_poly.type
_entity_poly.pdbx_seq_one_letter_code
_entity_poly.pdbx_strand_id
1 'polypeptide(L)'
;TTTTTTTKITAVEQVYMELMPDVPATARCRGAPLSIGGKKWNNLGKHSDLVGCSTACLASSVCNFAVYRVDNGACTVFDKCSSFQIQKGRNFIVVQKVTS
;
A
#
# COMPACT_ATOMS: atom_id res chain seq x y z
N THR A 1 -23.94 19.49 -8.84
CA THR A 1 -24.22 19.09 -7.45
C THR A 1 -23.13 18.18 -6.96
N THR A 2 -22.11 18.73 -6.31
CA THR A 2 -21.35 18.01 -5.27
C THR A 2 -20.93 19.08 -4.27
N THR A 3 -21.71 19.16 -3.21
CA THR A 3 -21.56 20.10 -2.11
C THR A 3 -20.52 19.52 -1.15
N THR A 4 -19.38 20.17 -0.97
CA THR A 4 -18.45 19.84 0.11
C THR A 4 -18.31 21.06 1.01
N THR A 5 -19.27 21.19 1.93
CA THR A 5 -19.35 22.25 2.94
C THR A 5 -18.67 21.77 4.22
N THR A 6 -17.66 22.55 4.65
CA THR A 6 -17.25 22.87 6.05
C THR A 6 -16.84 21.67 6.94
N THR A 7 -15.66 21.65 7.56
CA THR A 7 -15.41 22.39 8.81
C THR A 7 -13.92 22.38 9.16
N LYS A 8 -13.40 23.55 9.56
CA LYS A 8 -12.10 23.73 10.21
C LYS A 8 -12.20 23.19 11.65
N ILE A 9 -11.92 21.91 11.88
CA ILE A 9 -11.87 21.27 13.21
C ILE A 9 -10.46 20.70 13.36
N THR A 10 -9.71 21.21 14.34
CA THR A 10 -8.42 20.71 14.88
C THR A 10 -7.66 19.70 14.01
N ALA A 11 -6.58 20.13 13.35
CA ALA A 11 -5.56 19.32 12.64
C ALA A 11 -5.81 17.80 12.68
N VAL A 12 -6.71 17.32 11.82
CA VAL A 12 -6.92 15.89 11.64
C VAL A 12 -5.80 15.47 10.70
N GLU A 13 -4.80 14.79 11.25
CA GLU A 13 -3.72 14.19 10.48
C GLU A 13 -4.37 13.27 9.42
N GLN A 14 -4.44 13.73 8.17
CA GLN A 14 -5.12 13.03 7.11
C GLN A 14 -4.19 11.92 6.64
N VAL A 15 -4.53 10.68 6.98
CA VAL A 15 -3.75 9.51 6.62
C VAL A 15 -4.40 8.81 5.43
N TYR A 16 -3.66 8.69 4.34
CA TYR A 16 -4.12 8.01 3.14
C TYR A 16 -2.97 7.27 2.45
N MET A 17 -3.31 6.44 1.46
CA MET A 17 -2.35 5.76 0.61
C MET A 17 -2.29 6.46 -0.75
N GLU A 18 -1.09 6.84 -1.19
CA GLU A 18 -0.84 7.44 -2.49
C GLU A 18 -0.12 6.45 -3.41
N LEU A 19 -0.46 6.46 -4.71
CA LEU A 19 0.23 5.67 -5.73
C LEU A 19 1.68 6.11 -5.88
N MET A 20 2.59 5.15 -6.12
CA MET A 20 3.95 5.44 -6.56
C MET A 20 4.05 5.22 -8.09
N PRO A 21 3.78 6.24 -8.93
CA PRO A 21 3.70 6.08 -10.38
C PRO A 21 5.05 5.73 -11.04
N ASP A 22 6.16 6.07 -10.39
CA ASP A 22 7.51 5.78 -10.90
C ASP A 22 7.91 4.30 -10.78
N VAL A 23 7.09 3.49 -10.11
CA VAL A 23 7.32 2.04 -10.00
C VAL A 23 6.71 1.34 -11.22
N PRO A 24 7.52 0.64 -12.04
CA PRO A 24 6.97 -0.13 -13.15
C PRO A 24 5.97 -1.18 -12.65
N ALA A 25 4.89 -1.40 -13.40
CA ALA A 25 3.85 -2.37 -13.03
C ALA A 25 4.39 -3.80 -12.82
N THR A 26 5.50 -4.16 -13.47
CA THR A 26 6.16 -5.47 -13.27
C THR A 26 7.18 -5.48 -12.13
N ALA A 27 7.18 -4.46 -11.27
CA ALA A 27 8.15 -4.27 -10.21
C ALA A 27 7.46 -4.11 -8.86
N ARG A 28 8.14 -4.55 -7.81
CA ARG A 28 7.74 -4.32 -6.41
C ARG A 28 8.88 -3.69 -5.63
N CYS A 29 8.61 -3.24 -4.42
CA CYS A 29 9.65 -2.86 -3.46
C CYS A 29 10.68 -4.00 -3.32
N ARG A 30 11.97 -3.64 -3.41
CA ARG A 30 13.10 -4.55 -3.26
C ARG A 30 13.26 -4.97 -1.80
N GLY A 31 13.71 -6.21 -1.59
CA GLY A 31 14.03 -6.73 -0.25
C GLY A 31 12.89 -7.55 0.36
N ALA A 32 13.06 -7.83 1.66
CA ALA A 32 12.09 -8.59 2.43
C ALA A 32 11.02 -7.65 3.03
N PRO A 33 9.73 -8.00 2.92
CA PRO A 33 8.65 -7.26 3.56
C PRO A 33 8.68 -7.41 5.09
N LEU A 34 7.90 -6.58 5.77
CA LEU A 34 7.68 -6.71 7.21
C LEU A 34 7.00 -8.04 7.54
N SER A 35 7.23 -8.55 8.75
CA SER A 35 6.55 -9.75 9.24
C SER A 35 5.37 -9.34 10.12
N ILE A 36 4.15 -9.71 9.73
CA ILE A 36 2.95 -9.57 10.57
C ILE A 36 2.49 -10.98 10.93
N GLY A 37 2.38 -11.27 12.24
CA GLY A 37 1.96 -12.59 12.72
C GLY A 37 2.84 -13.75 12.22
N GLY A 38 4.15 -13.52 12.06
CA GLY A 38 5.08 -14.53 11.54
C GLY A 38 5.07 -14.71 10.01
N LYS A 39 4.25 -13.94 9.28
CA LYS A 39 4.11 -14.03 7.83
C LYS A 39 4.70 -12.80 7.13
N LYS A 40 5.58 -13.04 6.15
CA LYS A 40 6.25 -11.99 5.36
C LYS A 40 5.46 -11.57 4.13
N TRP A 41 5.05 -12.52 3.29
CA TRP A 41 4.33 -12.24 2.04
C TRP A 41 2.84 -12.44 2.22
N ASN A 42 2.01 -11.64 1.55
CA ASN A 42 0.55 -11.72 1.70
C ASN A 42 0.13 -11.56 3.18
N ASN A 43 0.85 -10.69 3.89
CA ASN A 43 0.75 -10.50 5.34
C ASN A 43 -0.42 -9.58 5.74
N LEU A 44 -0.95 -8.81 4.78
CA LEU A 44 -2.20 -8.05 4.89
C LEU A 44 -3.39 -8.80 4.27
N GLY A 45 -3.21 -10.04 3.85
CA GLY A 45 -4.24 -10.86 3.23
C GLY A 45 -4.47 -10.56 1.74
N LYS A 46 -5.52 -11.20 1.19
CA LYS A 46 -5.94 -11.03 -0.20
C LYS A 46 -7.09 -10.05 -0.29
N HIS A 47 -7.07 -9.21 -1.31
CA HIS A 47 -8.09 -8.19 -1.59
C HIS A 47 -8.48 -8.26 -3.07
N SER A 48 -9.71 -7.87 -3.40
CA SER A 48 -10.19 -7.82 -4.79
C SER A 48 -9.58 -6.67 -5.58
N ASP A 49 -9.15 -5.61 -4.89
CA ASP A 49 -8.64 -4.39 -5.49
C ASP A 49 -7.59 -3.70 -4.60
N LEU A 50 -7.01 -2.63 -5.16
CA LEU A 50 -6.01 -1.81 -4.49
C LEU A 50 -6.60 -1.07 -3.27
N VAL A 51 -7.88 -0.71 -3.30
CA VAL A 51 -8.52 0.04 -2.20
C VAL A 51 -8.57 -0.84 -0.96
N GLY A 52 -9.00 -2.10 -1.08
CA GLY A 52 -8.97 -3.07 0.02
C GLY A 52 -7.57 -3.27 0.60
N CYS A 53 -6.55 -3.40 -0.27
CA CYS A 53 -5.16 -3.49 0.17
C CYS A 53 -4.69 -2.22 0.90
N SER A 54 -5.07 -1.04 0.41
CA SER A 54 -4.75 0.25 1.02
C SER A 54 -5.41 0.41 2.39
N THR A 55 -6.69 0.06 2.51
CA THR A 55 -7.41 0.08 3.79
C THR A 55 -6.79 -0.89 4.79
N ALA A 56 -6.43 -2.12 4.37
CA ALA A 56 -5.76 -3.09 5.24
C ALA A 56 -4.39 -2.59 5.73
N CYS A 57 -3.65 -1.90 4.86
CA CYS A 57 -2.41 -1.23 5.22
C CYS A 57 -2.66 -0.13 6.27
N LEU A 58 -3.63 0.77 6.05
CA LEU A 58 -3.93 1.87 6.99
C LEU A 58 -4.42 1.36 8.35
N ALA A 59 -5.11 0.21 8.40
CA ALA A 59 -5.49 -0.45 9.64
C ALA A 59 -4.30 -1.06 10.40
N SER A 60 -3.15 -1.22 9.75
CA SER A 60 -1.93 -1.74 10.36
C SER A 60 -1.03 -0.60 10.84
N SER A 61 -0.68 -0.61 12.12
CA SER A 61 0.19 0.41 12.73
C SER A 61 1.61 0.43 12.14
N VAL A 62 2.06 -0.66 11.52
CA VAL A 62 3.41 -0.79 10.94
C VAL A 62 3.45 -0.46 9.44
N CYS A 63 2.34 -0.03 8.85
CA CYS A 63 2.31 0.20 7.41
C CYS A 63 2.93 1.55 7.02
N ASN A 64 3.99 1.47 6.20
CA ASN A 64 4.59 2.61 5.50
C ASN A 64 4.39 2.50 3.99
N PHE A 65 4.47 1.28 3.44
CA PHE A 65 4.24 0.98 2.03
C PHE A 65 3.42 -0.30 1.90
N ALA A 66 2.53 -0.36 0.91
CA ALA A 66 1.85 -1.59 0.54
C ALA A 66 2.08 -1.93 -0.92
N VAL A 67 2.34 -3.22 -1.16
CA VAL A 67 2.49 -3.81 -2.48
C VAL A 67 1.29 -4.71 -2.72
N TYR A 68 0.42 -4.30 -3.64
CA TYR A 68 -0.70 -5.08 -4.12
C TYR A 68 -0.28 -5.88 -5.35
N ARG A 69 -0.36 -7.21 -5.27
CA ARG A 69 -0.15 -8.07 -6.45
C ARG A 69 -1.47 -8.29 -7.16
N VAL A 70 -1.59 -7.70 -8.36
CA VAL A 70 -2.82 -7.68 -9.15
C VAL A 70 -3.27 -9.08 -9.53
N ASP A 71 -2.34 -9.97 -9.90
CA ASP A 71 -2.70 -11.31 -10.43
C ASP A 71 -3.45 -12.20 -9.42
N ASN A 72 -3.23 -12.01 -8.12
CA ASN A 72 -3.76 -12.92 -7.10
C ASN A 72 -4.32 -12.23 -5.86
N GLY A 73 -4.42 -10.90 -5.90
CA GLY A 73 -4.94 -10.06 -4.82
C GLY A 73 -4.04 -9.95 -3.59
N ALA A 74 -2.83 -10.53 -3.59
CA ALA A 74 -2.00 -10.57 -2.38
C ALA A 74 -1.51 -9.17 -2.01
N CYS A 75 -1.76 -8.76 -0.77
CA CYS A 75 -1.33 -7.48 -0.23
C CYS A 75 -0.20 -7.68 0.79
N THR A 76 0.90 -6.96 0.61
CA THR A 76 2.09 -7.11 1.44
C THR A 76 2.61 -5.76 1.91
N VAL A 77 2.82 -5.61 3.21
CA VAL A 77 3.42 -4.40 3.79
C VAL A 77 4.95 -4.39 3.70
N PHE A 78 5.52 -3.23 3.44
CA PHE A 78 6.95 -2.96 3.48
C PHE A 78 7.25 -1.76 4.38
N ASP A 79 8.40 -1.81 5.04
CA ASP A 79 8.92 -0.68 5.82
C ASP A 79 9.51 0.41 4.91
N LYS A 80 10.16 0.00 3.81
CA LYS A 80 10.86 0.89 2.87
C LYS A 80 10.62 0.45 1.44
N CYS A 81 10.56 1.42 0.53
CA CYS A 81 10.43 1.18 -0.90
C CYS A 81 11.32 2.11 -1.74
N SER A 82 12.61 2.23 -1.39
CA SER A 82 13.56 3.12 -2.09
C SER A 82 14.15 2.54 -3.38
N SER A 83 13.99 1.23 -3.62
CA SER A 83 14.44 0.57 -4.85
C SER A 83 13.48 -0.55 -5.23
N PHE A 84 13.51 -0.92 -6.51
CA PHE A 84 12.53 -1.83 -7.08
C PHE A 84 13.19 -3.13 -7.58
N GLN A 85 12.42 -4.21 -7.56
CA GLN A 85 12.79 -5.49 -8.16
C GLN A 85 11.79 -5.87 -9.22
N ILE A 86 12.26 -6.01 -10.46
CA ILE A 86 11.49 -6.57 -11.56
C ILE A 86 11.15 -8.03 -11.26
N GLN A 87 9.90 -8.38 -11.55
CA GLN A 87 9.31 -9.68 -11.35
C GLN A 87 8.58 -10.03 -12.64
N LYS A 88 9.29 -10.69 -13.58
CA LYS A 88 8.71 -11.05 -14.88
C LYS A 88 7.44 -11.87 -14.71
N GLY A 89 6.39 -11.53 -15.48
CA GLY A 89 5.10 -12.23 -15.47
C GLY A 89 4.24 -11.98 -14.22
N ARG A 90 4.48 -10.90 -13.49
CA ARG A 90 3.68 -10.51 -12.31
C ARG A 90 3.40 -9.02 -12.35
N ASN A 91 2.17 -8.63 -12.01
CA ASN A 91 1.78 -7.23 -11.93
C ASN A 91 1.59 -6.77 -10.48
N PHE A 92 2.12 -5.60 -10.17
CA PHE A 92 2.11 -4.97 -8.87
C PHE A 92 1.68 -3.52 -8.96
N ILE A 93 1.03 -3.06 -7.90
CA ILE A 93 0.81 -1.65 -7.64
C ILE A 93 1.43 -1.36 -6.27
N VAL A 94 2.24 -0.32 -6.20
CA VAL A 94 2.87 0.12 -4.97
C VAL A 94 2.24 1.43 -4.52
N VAL A 95 1.84 1.47 -3.26
CA VAL A 95 1.32 2.66 -2.60
C VAL A 95 2.14 2.97 -1.36
N GLN A 96 2.29 4.26 -1.06
CA GLN A 96 2.95 4.77 0.14
C GLN A 96 1.94 5.42 1.07
N LYS A 97 2.15 5.29 2.38
CA LYS A 97 1.37 6.00 3.39
C LYS A 97 1.82 7.45 3.42
N VAL A 98 0.86 8.35 3.26
CA VAL A 98 1.06 9.79 3.38
C VAL A 98 0.27 10.28 4.58
N THR A 99 0.90 11.19 5.29
CA THR A 99 0.40 11.79 6.53
C THR A 99 0.41 13.30 6.31
N SER A 100 -0.74 13.96 6.36
CA SER A 100 -0.90 15.39 6.00
C SER A 100 -1.61 16.20 7.09
#